data_AF-A0A0S3UAX7-F1
#
_entry.id   AF-A0A0S3UAX7-F1
#
_cell.length_a   1.000
_cell.length_b   1.000
_cell.length_c   1.000
_cell.angle_alpha   90.00
_cell.angle_beta   90.00
_cell.angle_gamma   90.00
#
_symmetry.space_group_name_H-M   'P 1'
#
loop_
_entity.id
_entity.type
_entity.pdbx_description
1 polymer ?
#
loop_
_entity_poly.entity_id
_entity_poly.type
_entity_poly.pdbx_seq_one_letter_code
_entity_poly.pdbx_strand_id
1 'polypeptide(L)'
;MDDSIQPILLQEDGVIDLSGKNLGIISDRIVRVNALLNTIKRHLGDKREWLNEGFECEMLAPGGIWQKGRIRLQLEFHPEQPNELFDSCQQIEASQNH
;
A
#
# COMPACT_ATOMS: atom_id res chain seq x y z
N MET A 1 11.50 -9.82 23.27
CA MET A 1 11.27 -8.66 22.38
C MET A 1 10.37 -9.19 21.31
N ASP A 2 9.20 -8.57 21.12
CA ASP A 2 8.20 -9.03 20.17
C ASP A 2 8.64 -8.55 18.79
N ASP A 3 9.23 -9.44 17.98
CA ASP A 3 9.56 -9.18 16.58
C ASP A 3 8.28 -9.22 15.73
N SER A 4 7.32 -8.36 16.06
CA SER A 4 6.10 -8.20 15.25
C SER A 4 6.46 -7.57 13.92
N ILE A 5 6.33 -8.38 12.87
CA ILE A 5 6.50 -7.95 11.49
C ILE A 5 5.48 -6.83 11.21
N GLN A 6 5.98 -5.64 10.90
CA GLN A 6 5.13 -4.48 10.64
C GLN A 6 4.66 -4.48 9.17
N PRO A 7 3.38 -4.15 8.91
CA PRO A 7 2.91 -3.95 7.55
C PRO A 7 3.65 -2.77 6.90
N ILE A 8 3.96 -2.94 5.62
CA ILE A 8 4.60 -1.93 4.80
C ILE A 8 3.53 -1.27 3.95
N LEU A 9 3.33 0.04 4.14
CA LEU A 9 2.47 0.80 3.24
C LEU A 9 3.08 0.79 1.84
N LEU A 10 2.34 0.26 0.86
CA LEU A 10 2.80 0.16 -0.52
C LEU A 10 2.83 1.55 -1.17
N GLN A 11 4.01 1.94 -1.64
CA GLN A 11 4.22 3.16 -2.42
C GLN A 11 3.91 2.93 -3.90
N GLU A 12 3.62 4.01 -4.62
CA GLU A 12 3.14 3.95 -6.02
C GLU A 12 4.14 3.30 -6.99
N ASP A 13 5.44 3.42 -6.72
CA ASP A 13 6.54 2.87 -7.51
C ASP A 13 6.85 1.40 -7.19
N GLY A 14 6.28 0.86 -6.10
CA GLY A 14 6.41 -0.54 -5.72
C GLY A 14 5.96 -1.50 -6.83
N VAL A 15 6.56 -2.69 -6.84
CA VAL A 15 6.21 -3.77 -7.76
C VAL A 15 5.80 -4.99 -6.94
N ILE A 16 4.67 -5.57 -7.27
CA ILE A 16 4.13 -6.75 -6.58
C ILE A 16 3.84 -7.88 -7.57
N ASP A 17 4.11 -9.12 -7.17
CA ASP A 17 3.70 -10.34 -7.90
C ASP A 17 2.39 -10.87 -7.28
N LEU A 18 1.34 -10.95 -8.09
CA LEU A 18 0.00 -11.41 -7.75
C LEU A 18 -0.32 -12.78 -8.39
N SER A 19 0.70 -13.51 -8.85
CA SER A 19 0.53 -14.85 -9.45
C SER A 19 -0.41 -15.74 -8.64
N GLY A 20 -1.33 -16.39 -9.35
CA GLY A 20 -2.27 -17.33 -8.75
C GLY A 20 -3.46 -16.68 -8.02
N LYS A 21 -3.58 -15.34 -8.01
CA LYS A 21 -4.75 -14.63 -7.49
C LYS A 21 -5.44 -13.87 -8.60
N ASN A 22 -6.70 -14.22 -8.86
CA ASN A 22 -7.55 -13.44 -9.75
C ASN A 22 -8.25 -12.37 -8.91
N LEU A 23 -7.80 -11.11 -9.03
CA LEU A 23 -8.46 -9.98 -8.38
C LEU A 23 -9.71 -9.49 -9.15
N GLY A 24 -10.07 -10.13 -10.26
CA GLY A 24 -11.17 -9.73 -11.15
C GLY A 24 -10.91 -8.41 -11.90
N ILE A 25 -9.77 -7.78 -11.63
CA ILE A 25 -9.45 -6.39 -11.98
C ILE A 25 -8.16 -6.32 -12.81
N ILE A 26 -7.19 -7.20 -12.56
CA ILE A 26 -5.89 -7.26 -13.26
C ILE A 26 -5.56 -8.70 -13.63
N SER A 27 -5.13 -8.91 -14.87
CA SER A 27 -4.68 -10.20 -15.40
C SER A 27 -3.16 -10.36 -15.39
N ASP A 28 -2.42 -9.28 -15.19
CA ASP A 28 -0.96 -9.30 -15.15
C ASP A 28 -0.45 -9.90 -13.85
N ARG A 29 0.55 -10.77 -13.98
CA ARG A 29 1.20 -11.44 -12.86
C ARG A 29 1.99 -10.46 -11.99
N ILE A 30 2.80 -9.62 -12.62
CA ILE A 30 3.65 -8.63 -11.94
C ILE A 30 3.11 -7.26 -12.30
N VAL A 31 2.74 -6.47 -11.30
CA VAL A 31 2.10 -5.16 -11.50
C VAL A 31 2.77 -4.09 -10.66
N ARG A 32 2.90 -2.88 -11.21
CA ARG A 32 3.25 -1.71 -10.41
C ARG A 32 2.08 -1.32 -9.53
N VAL A 33 2.35 -0.91 -8.30
CA VAL A 33 1.32 -0.48 -7.34
C VAL A 33 0.47 0.65 -7.93
N ASN A 34 1.05 1.65 -8.61
CA ASN A 34 0.27 2.68 -9.29
C ASN A 34 -0.67 2.12 -10.36
N ALA A 35 -0.25 1.14 -11.15
CA ALA A 35 -1.10 0.51 -12.16
C ALA A 35 -2.28 -0.24 -11.52
N LEU A 36 -2.03 -0.91 -10.38
CA LEU A 36 -3.08 -1.52 -9.57
C LEU A 36 -4.04 -0.46 -9.01
N LEU A 37 -3.52 0.59 -8.35
CA LEU A 37 -4.30 1.69 -7.80
C LEU A 37 -5.16 2.37 -8.87
N ASN A 38 -4.63 2.63 -10.06
CA ASN A 38 -5.39 3.20 -11.18
C ASN A 38 -6.51 2.28 -11.65
N THR A 39 -6.30 0.97 -11.59
CA THR A 39 -7.36 0.03 -11.96
C THR A 39 -8.44 -0.02 -10.88
N ILE A 40 -8.09 0.00 -9.60
CA ILE A 40 -9.05 0.16 -8.50
C ILE A 40 -9.81 1.50 -8.63
N LYS A 41 -9.11 2.60 -8.93
CA LYS A 41 -9.72 3.94 -9.18
C LYS A 41 -10.76 3.86 -10.29
N ARG A 42 -10.47 3.15 -11.40
CA ARG A 42 -11.44 2.96 -12.49
C ARG A 42 -12.68 2.19 -12.06
N HIS A 43 -12.53 1.17 -11.21
CA HIS A 43 -13.68 0.41 -10.69
C HIS A 43 -14.49 1.17 -9.64
N LEU A 44 -13.86 2.04 -8.84
CA LEU A 44 -14.54 2.87 -7.86
C LEU A 44 -15.30 4.06 -8.48
N GLY A 45 -15.03 4.39 -9.75
CA GLY A 45 -15.69 5.49 -10.47
C GLY A 45 -15.26 6.87 -9.97
N ASP A 46 -16.23 7.76 -9.74
CA ASP A 46 -15.99 9.15 -9.28
C ASP A 46 -15.45 9.24 -7.84
N LYS A 47 -15.38 8.11 -7.13
CA LYS A 47 -14.92 7.99 -5.73
C LYS A 47 -13.38 8.00 -5.60
N ARG A 48 -12.68 8.82 -6.39
CA ARG A 48 -11.21 8.88 -6.39
C ARG A 48 -10.64 9.39 -5.07
N GLU A 49 -11.40 10.19 -4.35
CA GLU A 49 -11.07 10.70 -3.01
C GLU A 49 -10.74 9.60 -2.01
N TRP A 50 -11.32 8.39 -2.18
CA TRP A 50 -11.09 7.25 -1.30
C TRP A 50 -9.63 6.80 -1.26
N LEU A 51 -8.88 6.97 -2.36
CA LEU A 51 -7.49 6.51 -2.48
C LEU A 51 -6.45 7.63 -2.32
N ASN A 52 -6.88 8.89 -2.29
CA ASN A 52 -5.99 10.05 -2.19
C ASN A 52 -5.99 10.61 -0.76
N GLU A 53 -6.90 11.55 -0.47
CA GLU A 53 -6.97 12.29 0.79
C GLU A 53 -7.92 11.63 1.81
N GLY A 54 -8.69 10.63 1.36
CA GLY A 54 -9.86 10.14 2.08
C GLY A 54 -11.03 11.10 2.01
N PHE A 55 -12.15 10.72 2.62
CA PHE A 55 -13.33 11.57 2.74
C PHE A 55 -13.79 11.68 4.18
N GLU A 56 -14.49 12.77 4.49
CA GLU A 56 -14.98 13.06 5.85
C GLU A 56 -16.05 12.06 6.29
N CYS A 57 -15.91 11.58 7.52
CA CYS A 57 -16.85 10.65 8.13
C CYS A 57 -16.94 10.85 9.64
N GLU A 58 -17.91 10.21 10.27
CA GLU A 58 -18.00 10.10 11.71
C GLU A 58 -17.85 8.63 12.11
N MET A 59 -17.01 8.35 13.09
CA MET A 59 -16.81 7.02 13.65
C MET A 59 -17.47 6.95 15.03
N LEU A 60 -18.24 5.90 15.27
CA LEU A 60 -18.75 5.57 16.61
C LEU A 60 -18.02 4.33 17.12
N ALA A 61 -17.18 4.51 18.15
CA ALA A 61 -16.56 3.37 18.84
C ALA A 61 -17.59 2.66 19.73
N PRO A 62 -17.47 1.34 19.97
CA PRO A 62 -18.31 0.63 20.93
C PRO A 62 -18.24 1.31 22.32
N GLY A 63 -19.39 1.77 22.83
CA GLY A 63 -19.48 2.48 24.11
C GLY A 63 -18.95 3.93 24.09
N GLY A 64 -18.61 4.47 22.92
CA GLY A 64 -18.07 5.82 22.75
C GLY A 64 -19.09 6.86 22.29
N ILE A 65 -18.56 8.02 21.89
CA ILE A 65 -19.30 9.11 21.26
C ILE A 65 -18.93 9.21 19.77
N TRP A 66 -19.78 9.84 18.97
CA TRP A 66 -19.46 10.14 17.58
C TRP A 66 -18.24 11.04 17.47
N GLN A 67 -17.26 10.64 16.66
CA GLN A 67 -16.05 11.40 16.40
C GLN A 67 -15.89 11.66 14.90
N LYS A 68 -15.71 12.93 14.54
CA LYS A 68 -15.37 13.34 13.17
C LYS A 68 -13.95 12.90 12.81
N GLY A 69 -13.78 12.42 11.59
CA GLY A 69 -12.52 11.97 11.04
C GLY A 69 -12.57 11.82 9.52
N ARG A 70 -11.61 11.10 8.97
CA ARG A 70 -11.56 10.75 7.55
C ARG A 70 -11.24 9.27 7.38
N ILE A 71 -11.83 8.67 6.36
CA ILE A 71 -11.52 7.30 5.95
C ILE A 71 -10.82 7.31 4.59
N ARG A 72 -9.73 6.54 4.48
CA ARG A 72 -8.91 6.39 3.27
C ARG A 72 -8.60 4.92 3.05
N LEU A 73 -8.65 4.47 1.80
CA LEU A 73 -8.19 3.16 1.37
C LEU A 73 -6.70 3.20 1.06
N GLN A 74 -5.95 2.27 1.63
CA GLN A 74 -4.52 2.09 1.42
C GLN A 74 -4.21 0.62 1.16
N LEU A 75 -3.12 0.37 0.43
CA LEU A 75 -2.62 -0.98 0.21
C LEU A 75 -1.42 -1.23 1.14
N GLU A 76 -1.49 -2.31 1.90
CA GLU A 76 -0.42 -2.73 2.81
C GLU A 76 0.14 -4.07 2.34
N PHE A 77 1.46 -4.20 2.43
CA PHE A 77 2.17 -5.45 2.24
C PHE A 77 2.55 -6.01 3.60
N HIS A 78 2.14 -7.25 3.87
CA HIS A 78 2.47 -7.96 5.11
C HIS A 78 3.56 -8.98 4.80
N PRO A 79 4.84 -8.67 5.07
CA PRO A 79 5.89 -9.65 4.83
C PRO A 79 5.75 -10.83 5.80
N GLU A 80 6.16 -12.02 5.36
CA GLU A 80 6.17 -13.22 6.21
C GLU A 80 7.38 -13.26 7.15
N GLN A 81 8.40 -12.44 6.87
CA GLN A 81 9.64 -12.35 7.64
C GLN A 81 10.05 -10.87 7.77
N PRO A 82 10.72 -10.48 8.87
CA PRO A 82 11.25 -9.13 9.03
C PRO A 82 12.14 -8.74 7.84
N ASN A 83 12.08 -7.46 7.45
CA ASN A 83 12.82 -6.91 6.32
C ASN A 83 14.35 -7.07 6.49
N GLU A 84 14.96 -8.10 5.90
CA GLU A 84 16.42 -8.18 5.76
C GLU A 84 16.95 -7.39 4.55
N LEU A 85 16.07 -6.81 3.71
CA LEU A 85 16.42 -6.32 2.36
C LEU A 85 16.55 -4.80 2.19
N PHE A 86 16.24 -3.98 3.20
CA PHE A 86 16.29 -2.52 3.04
C PHE A 86 17.65 -1.87 3.33
N ASP A 87 18.65 -2.64 3.78
CA ASP A 87 19.99 -2.09 4.10
C ASP A 87 20.95 -1.99 2.89
N SER A 88 20.64 -2.58 1.74
CA SER A 88 21.62 -2.78 0.66
C SER A 88 21.63 -1.72 -0.46
N CYS A 89 20.73 -0.74 -0.45
CA CYS A 89 20.68 0.30 -1.50
C CYS A 89 21.62 1.50 -1.28
N GLN A 90 22.44 1.55 -0.21
CA GLN A 90 23.30 2.71 0.07
C GLN A 90 24.77 2.61 -0.43
N GLN A 91 25.15 1.59 -1.21
CA GLN A 91 26.58 1.39 -1.54
C GLN A 91 27.01 1.58 -3.01
N ILE A 92 26.15 2.09 -3.91
CA ILE A 92 26.52 2.17 -5.35
C ILE A 92 27.09 3.54 -5.78
N GLU A 93 27.19 4.55 -4.90
CA GLU A 93 27.70 5.89 -5.29
C GLU A 93 29.12 6.24 -4.83
N ALA A 94 29.89 5.30 -4.25
CA ALA A 94 31.22 5.61 -3.70
C ALA A 94 32.44 5.11 -4.51
N SER A 95 32.26 4.62 -5.75
CA SER A 95 33.37 3.99 -6.50
C SER A 95 33.62 4.51 -7.92
N GLN A 96 33.14 5.70 -8.27
CA GLN A 96 33.58 6.39 -9.50
C GLN A 96 34.21 7.74 -9.16
N ASN A 97 35.42 7.71 -8.60
CA ASN A 97 36.41 8.78 -8.65
C ASN A 97 37.78 8.23 -8.20
N HIS A 98 38.46 7.52 -9.10
CA HIS A 98 39.92 7.51 -9.16
C HIS A 98 40.39 7.23 -10.59
#